data_AF-A0A7J5ZLK9-F1
#
_entry.id   AF-A0A7J5ZLK9-F1
#
_cell.length_a   1.000
_cell.length_b   1.000
_cell.length_c   1.000
_cell.angle_alpha   90.00
_cell.angle_beta   90.00
_cell.angle_gamma   90.00
#
_symmetry.space_group_name_H-M   'P 1'
#
loop_
_entity.id
_entity.type
_entity.pdbx_description
1 polymer ?
#
loop_
_entity_poly.entity_id
_entity_poly.type
_entity_poly.pdbx_seq_one_letter_code
_entity_poly.pdbx_strand_id
1 'polypeptide(L)' 'MENPRVFFDITAGGNPLGRVIMELRADVVPRTAENFRQLCTGQPGFGYKGSTFHRVIPNFMCQQTETFMT' A
#
# COMPACT_ATOMS: atom_id res chain seq x y z
N MET A 1 -12.23 -18.09 4.92
CA MET A 1 -10.96 -17.67 4.28
C MET A 1 -10.49 -16.47 5.06
N GLU A 2 -9.25 -16.48 5.57
CA GLU A 2 -8.74 -15.37 6.40
C GLU A 2 -8.44 -14.13 5.54
N ASN A 3 -8.64 -12.95 6.11
CA ASN A 3 -8.35 -11.69 5.45
C ASN A 3 -6.84 -11.51 5.23
N PRO A 4 -6.37 -11.16 4.01
CA PRO A 4 -4.95 -10.94 3.77
C PRO A 4 -4.41 -9.76 4.56
N ARG A 5 -3.15 -9.88 5.02
CA ARG A 5 -2.40 -8.77 5.62
C ARG A 5 -1.25 -8.39 4.70
N VAL A 6 -1.11 -7.08 4.46
CA VAL A 6 -0.03 -6.49 3.66
C VAL A 6 0.65 -5.40 4.47
N PHE A 7 1.80 -4.91 4.00
CA PHE A 7 2.55 -3.88 4.69
C PHE A 7 3.22 -2.90 3.75
N PHE A 8 3.47 -1.70 4.27
CA PHE A 8 4.37 -0.72 3.67
C PHE A 8 5.51 -0.41 4.64
N ASP A 9 6.73 -0.46 4.14
CA ASP A 9 7.90 0.12 4.81
C ASP A 9 8.07 1.55 4.31
N ILE A 10 7.99 2.51 5.23
CA ILE A 10 7.92 3.94 4.91
C ILE A 10 9.26 4.61 5.21
N THR A 11 9.70 5.49 4.32
CA THR A 11 10.85 6.36 4.54
C THR A 11 10.48 7.84 4.38
N ALA A 12 11.18 8.72 5.07
CA ALA A 12 11.10 10.18 4.87
C ALA A 12 12.51 10.78 4.85
N GLY A 13 12.84 11.51 3.79
CA GLY A 13 14.21 12.00 3.57
C GLY A 13 15.25 10.87 3.50
N GLY A 14 14.85 9.68 3.04
CA GLY A 14 15.70 8.49 3.01
C GLY A 14 15.81 7.72 4.35
N ASN A 15 15.30 8.28 5.45
CA ASN A 15 15.35 7.63 6.76
C ASN A 15 14.12 6.73 6.98
N PRO A 16 14.27 5.50 7.50
CA PRO A 16 13.14 4.64 7.84
C PRO A 16 12.27 5.24 8.94
N LEU A 17 10.95 5.30 8.69
CA LEU A 17 9.94 5.70 9.69
C LEU A 17 9.27 4.49 10.36
N GLY A 18 9.31 3.33 9.72
CA GLY A 18 8.75 2.09 10.23
C GLY A 18 7.80 1.41 9.25
N ARG A 19 7.04 0.45 9.78
CA ARG A 19 6.15 -0.43 9.01
C ARG A 19 4.69 -0.18 9.36
N VAL A 20 3.87 0.06 8.35
CA VAL A 20 2.42 0.08 8.45
C VAL A 20 1.88 -1.28 7.99
N ILE A 21 1.12 -1.97 8.85
CA ILE A 21 0.48 -3.25 8.52
C ILE A 21 -1.01 -3.02 8.35
N MET A 22 -1.57 -3.50 7.23
CA MET A 22 -2.98 -3.33 6.88
C MET A 22 -3.61 -4.70 6.67
N GLU A 23 -4.77 -4.93 7.29
CA GLU A 23 -5.64 -6.05 6.95
C GLU A 23 -6.62 -5.63 5.86
N LEU A 24 -6.73 -6.43 4.81
CA LEU A 24 -7.63 -6.19 3.69
C LEU A 24 -8.91 -6.98 3.91
N ARG A 25 -10.05 -6.29 3.96
CA ARG A 25 -11.39 -6.87 4.13
C ARG A 25 -11.87 -7.62 2.88
N ALA A 26 -11.18 -8.71 2.54
CA ALA A 26 -11.50 -9.57 1.40
C ALA A 26 -12.84 -10.28 1.59
N ASP A 27 -13.25 -10.49 2.84
CA ASP A 27 -14.58 -10.94 3.24
C ASP A 27 -15.72 -10.01 2.77
N VAL A 28 -15.45 -8.71 2.63
CA VAL A 28 -16.43 -7.70 2.21
C VAL A 28 -16.24 -7.27 0.75
N VAL A 29 -14.99 -7.01 0.35
CA VAL A 29 -14.63 -6.44 -0.96
C VAL A 29 -13.54 -7.25 -1.65
N PRO A 30 -13.83 -8.51 -2.07
CA PRO A 30 -12.80 -9.46 -2.52
C PRO A 30 -11.97 -8.95 -3.71
N ARG A 31 -12.61 -8.30 -4.69
CA ARG A 31 -11.92 -7.78 -5.88
C ARG A 31 -10.98 -6.62 -5.55
N THR A 32 -11.41 -5.70 -4.69
CA THR A 32 -10.61 -4.54 -4.28
C THR A 32 -9.45 -4.97 -3.39
N ALA A 33 -9.70 -5.88 -2.45
CA ALA A 33 -8.66 -6.45 -1.59
C ALA A 33 -7.59 -7.18 -2.41
N GLU A 34 -7.99 -8.00 -3.39
CA GLU A 34 -7.05 -8.73 -4.24
C GLU A 34 -6.22 -7.79 -5.12
N ASN A 35 -6.83 -6.76 -5.71
CA ASN A 35 -6.09 -5.75 -6.46
C ASN A 35 -5.02 -5.06 -5.59
N PHE A 36 -5.40 -4.60 -4.39
CA PHE A 36 -4.46 -3.94 -3.48
C PHE A 36 -3.33 -4.90 -3.05
N ARG A 37 -3.67 -6.16 -2.77
CA ARG A 37 -2.69 -7.20 -2.43
C ARG A 37 -1.68 -7.41 -3.55
N GLN A 38 -2.14 -7.55 -4.80
CA GLN A 38 -1.27 -7.74 -5.97
C GLN A 38 -0.29 -6.57 -6.14
N LEU A 39 -0.78 -5.32 -6.03
CA LEU A 39 0.05 -4.11 -6.13
C LEU A 39 1.06 -3.97 -4.98
N CYS A 40 0.73 -4.45 -3.77
CA CYS A 40 1.70 -4.52 -2.68
C CYS A 40 2.82 -5.54 -2.97
N THR A 41 2.49 -6.65 -3.63
CA THR A 41 3.46 -7.71 -3.96
C THR A 41 4.25 -7.47 -5.26
N GLY A 42 3.80 -6.55 -6.13
CA GLY A 42 4.41 -6.33 -7.45
C GLY A 42 4.17 -7.46 -8.45
N GLN A 43 3.27 -8.41 -8.15
CA GLN A 43 2.95 -9.55 -9.03
C GLN A 43 2.64 -9.16 -10.49
N PRO A 44 1.97 -8.03 -10.78
CA PRO A 44 1.71 -7.59 -12.15
C PRO A 44 2.91 -7.00 -12.90
N GLY A 45 4.11 -6.96 -12.30
CA GLY A 45 5.29 -6.24 -12.84
C GLY A 45 5.28 -4.73 -12.54
N PHE A 46 4.26 -4.26 -11.82
CA PHE A 46 4.16 -2.91 -11.29
C PHE A 46 3.45 -2.95 -9.93
N GLY A 47 3.59 -1.88 -9.14
CA GLY A 47 3.05 -1.86 -7.79
C GLY A 47 3.42 -0.62 -7.00
N TYR A 48 3.28 -0.73 -5.68
CA TYR A 48 3.47 0.39 -4.76
C TYR A 48 4.92 0.61 -4.31
N LYS A 49 5.83 -0.33 -4.58
CA LYS A 49 7.23 -0.19 -4.20
C LYS A 49 7.84 1.04 -4.89
N GLY A 50 8.53 1.89 -4.13
CA GLY A 50 9.12 3.13 -4.64
C GLY A 50 8.14 4.29 -4.86
N SER A 51 6.85 4.06 -4.63
CA SER A 51 5.83 5.12 -4.73
C SER A 51 5.89 6.09 -3.56
N THR A 52 5.39 7.31 -3.75
CA THR A 52 5.40 8.36 -2.72
C THR A 52 3.99 8.80 -2.32
N PHE A 53 3.85 9.25 -1.07
CA PHE A 53 2.66 9.94 -0.59
C PHE A 53 2.67 11.39 -1.08
N HIS A 54 2.27 11.60 -2.33
CA HIS A 54 2.22 12.93 -2.98
C HIS A 54 1.28 13.93 -2.30
N ARG A 55 0.32 13.48 -1.48
CA ARG A 55 -0.61 14.36 -0.76
C ARG A 55 -0.80 13.90 0.68
N VAL A 56 -0.37 14.74 1.62
CA VAL A 56 -0.52 14.53 3.07
C VAL A 56 -1.22 15.75 3.65
N ILE A 57 -2.40 15.54 4.24
CA ILE A 57 -3.19 16.60 4.89
C ILE A 57 -3.29 16.27 6.38
N PRO A 58 -2.67 17.09 7.26
CA PRO A 58 -2.75 16.90 8.70
C PRO A 58 -4.20 16.79 9.18
N ASN A 59 -4.46 15.86 10.10
CA ASN A 59 -5.78 15.58 10.67
C ASN A 59 -6.85 15.14 9.65
N PHE A 60 -6.43 14.68 8.47
CA PHE A 60 -7.35 14.17 7.46
C PHE A 60 -6.88 12.85 6.87
N MET A 61 -5.85 12.85 6.01
CA MET A 61 -5.41 11.63 5.34
C MET A 61 -4.01 11.76 4.70
N CYS A 62 -3.45 10.58 4.35
CA CYS A 62 -2.30 10.42 3.48
C CYS A 62 -2.75 9.69 2.21
N GLN A 63 -2.53 10.27 1.04
CA GLN A 63 -2.93 9.70 -0.25
C GLN A 63 -1.70 9.36 -1.09
N GLN A 64 -1.76 8.17 -1.69
CA GLN A 64 -0.84 7.67 -2.70
C GLN A 64 -1.62 7.50 -4.01
N THR A 65 -1.05 7.91 -5.14
CA THR A 65 -1.75 7.88 -6.44
C THR A 65 -0.91 7.19 -7.52
N GLU A 66 0.42 7.19 -7.42
CA GLU A 66 1.29 6.68 -8.48
C GLU A 66 1.83 5.30 -8.15
N THR A 67 1.82 4.39 -9.13
CA THR A 67 2.44 3.06 -9.09
C THR A 67 3.65 3.05 -10.01
N PHE A 68 4.75 2.44 -9.57
CA PHE A 68 5.97 2.31 -10.37
C PHE A 68 6.14 0.87 -10.87
N MET A 69 6.90 0.70 -11.96
CA MET A 69 7.39 -0.62 -12.38
C MET A 69 8.26 -1.19 -11.26
N THR A 70 7.95 -2.42 -10.81
CA THR A 70 8.58 -3.05 -9.63
C THR A 70 9.74 -3.96 -9.97
#